data_AF-A0A7Y3GT03-F1
#
_entry.id   AF-A0A7Y3GT03-F1
#
_cell.length_a   1.000
_cell.length_b   1.000
_cell.length_c   1.000
_cell.angle_alpha   90.00
_cell.angle_beta   90.00
_cell.angle_gamma   90.00
#
_symmetry.space_group_name_H-M   'P 1'
#
loop_
_entity.id
_entity.type
_entity.pdbx_description
1 polymer ?
#
loop_
_entity_poly.entity_id
_entity_poly.type
_entity_poly.pdbx_seq_one_letter_code
_entity_poly.pdbx_strand_id
1 'polypeptide(L)'
;MQKKHLVLFFICGCLSQLIIGQGSEFSVLRPSDSLHKKRQKTVILSQISMTAASLIALDQLWYKDYQRSGFRFTDDSNDWLQMDKAGHVFSSYQLGRLSGDAYKWSGSSKKNQLIYGSMYGLAFLTTVEILDGFSEEWGFSWTDMMANSLGTGLLIGQELLWEDQRLVLKYSFSRTQYAQQRPERLG
;
A
#
# COMPACT_ATOMS: atom_id res chain seq x y z
N MET A 1 20.93 11.97 -37.76
CA MET A 1 21.00 12.97 -36.68
C MET A 1 20.43 12.52 -35.33
N GLN A 2 19.50 11.55 -35.26
CA GLN A 2 18.78 11.22 -34.01
C GLN A 2 19.60 10.48 -32.91
N LYS A 3 20.63 9.69 -33.25
CA LYS A 3 21.39 8.90 -32.25
C LYS A 3 22.28 9.74 -31.33
N LYS A 4 22.75 10.92 -31.77
CA LYS A 4 23.64 11.78 -30.97
C LYS A 4 22.91 12.48 -29.82
N HIS A 5 21.63 12.82 -30.02
CA HIS A 5 20.80 13.43 -28.98
C HIS A 5 20.39 12.44 -27.89
N LEU A 6 20.20 11.16 -28.24
CA LEU A 6 19.86 10.11 -27.28
C LEU A 6 21.03 9.81 -26.32
N VAL A 7 22.27 9.80 -26.84
CA VAL A 7 23.49 9.63 -26.03
C VAL A 7 23.72 10.84 -25.13
N LEU A 8 23.49 12.07 -25.62
CA LEU A 8 23.61 13.28 -24.82
C LEU A 8 22.57 13.33 -23.68
N PHE A 9 21.34 12.86 -23.94
CA PHE A 9 20.28 12.77 -22.93
C PHE A 9 20.60 11.73 -21.85
N PHE A 10 21.17 10.59 -22.23
CA PHE A 10 21.63 9.56 -21.29
C PHE A 10 22.82 10.03 -20.45
N ILE A 11 23.78 10.75 -21.05
CA ILE A 11 24.94 11.31 -20.34
C ILE A 11 24.51 12.43 -19.37
N CYS A 12 23.59 13.32 -19.76
CA CYS A 12 22.99 14.30 -18.84
C CYS A 12 22.18 13.64 -17.71
N GLY A 13 21.49 12.53 -17.99
CA GLY A 13 20.75 11.75 -16.99
C GLY A 13 21.66 11.04 -15.99
N CYS A 14 22.84 10.57 -16.39
CA CYS A 14 23.83 10.00 -15.47
C CYS A 14 24.60 11.08 -14.69
N LEU A 15 24.84 12.25 -15.29
CA LEU A 15 25.48 13.38 -14.60
C LEU A 15 24.60 14.00 -13.52
N SER A 16 23.28 13.98 -13.67
CA SER A 16 22.36 14.43 -12.61
C SER A 16 22.36 13.50 -11.38
N GLN A 17 22.67 12.21 -11.56
CA GLN A 17 22.84 11.26 -10.44
C GLN A 17 24.17 11.46 -9.68
N LEU A 18 25.19 12.06 -10.32
CA LEU A 18 26.45 12.37 -9.66
C LEU A 18 26.36 13.64 -8.78
N ILE A 19 25.45 14.56 -9.07
CA ILE A 19 25.25 15.80 -8.29
C ILE A 19 24.45 15.55 -7.00
N ILE A 20 23.63 14.50 -6.95
CA ILE A 20 22.85 14.11 -5.76
C ILE A 20 23.70 13.30 -4.76
N GLY A 21 24.93 12.94 -5.13
CA GLY A 21 25.74 11.95 -4.43
C GLY A 21 26.71 12.45 -3.35
N GLN A 22 26.81 13.75 -3.04
CA GLN A 22 27.78 14.24 -2.05
C GLN A 22 27.27 15.42 -1.20
N GLY A 23 27.08 15.17 0.10
CA GLY A 23 27.03 16.22 1.13
C GLY A 23 25.79 16.19 2.03
N SER A 24 26.03 16.00 3.33
CA SER A 24 25.06 15.84 4.43
C SER A 24 24.35 14.48 4.45
N GLU A 25 24.48 13.77 5.58
CA GLU A 25 23.58 12.68 5.93
C GLU A 25 22.14 13.11 5.67
N PHE A 26 21.28 12.20 5.17
CA PHE A 26 19.86 12.48 4.91
C PHE A 26 19.10 12.85 6.21
N SER A 27 19.33 14.03 6.79
CA SER A 27 18.70 14.52 8.02
C SER A 27 17.19 14.66 7.86
N VAL A 28 16.75 14.83 6.61
CA VAL A 28 15.34 14.81 6.24
C VAL A 28 14.74 13.42 6.42
N LEU A 29 15.46 12.32 6.15
CA LEU A 29 14.95 10.95 6.30
C LEU A 29 15.00 10.45 7.75
N ARG A 30 15.80 11.09 8.61
CA ARG A 30 15.82 10.77 10.04
C ARG A 30 14.49 11.12 10.70
N PRO A 31 13.90 10.21 11.49
CA PRO A 31 12.75 10.53 12.33
C PRO A 31 13.02 11.73 13.23
N SER A 32 12.00 12.54 13.45
CA SER A 32 12.06 13.66 14.39
C SER A 32 11.89 13.15 15.83
N ASP A 33 12.74 13.61 16.76
CA ASP A 33 12.66 13.21 18.18
C ASP A 33 11.41 13.75 18.89
N SER A 34 10.84 14.83 18.35
CA SER A 34 9.60 15.45 18.82
C SER A 34 8.67 15.78 17.66
N LEU A 35 7.40 16.06 17.96
CA LEU A 35 6.39 16.28 16.93
C LEU A 35 6.74 17.47 16.01
N HIS A 36 7.06 17.17 14.76
CA HIS A 36 7.31 18.17 13.73
C HIS A 36 6.05 18.40 12.89
N LYS A 37 5.22 19.37 13.30
CA LYS A 37 3.88 19.64 12.71
C LYS A 37 3.87 19.74 11.17
N LYS A 38 4.88 20.38 10.55
CA LYS A 38 4.97 20.44 9.07
C LYS A 38 5.16 19.05 8.44
N ARG A 39 6.03 18.20 8.99
CA ARG A 39 6.24 16.81 8.53
C ARG A 39 4.97 15.99 8.71
N GLN A 40 4.28 16.13 9.84
CA GLN A 40 3.01 15.44 10.06
C GLN A 40 1.93 15.90 9.06
N LYS A 41 1.84 17.21 8.78
CA LYS A 41 0.94 17.73 7.75
C LYS A 41 1.29 17.16 6.37
N THR A 42 2.57 17.03 6.03
CA THR A 42 3.02 16.35 4.80
C THR A 42 2.54 14.90 4.77
N VAL A 43 2.74 14.12 5.83
CA VAL A 43 2.27 12.73 5.91
C VAL A 43 0.77 12.64 5.65
N ILE A 44 -0.04 13.45 6.34
CA ILE A 44 -1.50 13.46 6.21
C ILE A 44 -1.93 13.85 4.79
N LEU A 45 -1.36 14.92 4.24
CA LEU A 45 -1.71 15.37 2.88
C LEU A 45 -1.30 14.33 1.83
N SER A 46 -0.12 13.73 1.96
CA SER A 46 0.33 12.65 1.08
C SER A 46 -0.61 11.45 1.14
N GLN A 47 -1.02 11.02 2.33
CA GLN A 47 -1.98 9.92 2.49
C GLN A 47 -3.32 10.21 1.83
N ILE A 48 -3.90 11.41 2.08
CA ILE A 48 -5.16 11.80 1.46
C ILE A 48 -5.04 11.82 -0.07
N SER A 49 -3.99 12.45 -0.60
CA SER A 49 -3.77 12.52 -2.04
C SER A 49 -3.54 11.15 -2.67
N MET A 50 -2.74 10.28 -2.04
CA MET A 50 -2.48 8.92 -2.52
C MET A 50 -3.72 8.05 -2.44
N THR A 51 -4.50 8.11 -1.36
CA THR A 51 -5.78 7.40 -1.24
C THR A 51 -6.75 7.85 -2.32
N ALA A 52 -6.96 9.17 -2.48
CA ALA A 52 -7.88 9.68 -3.49
C ALA A 52 -7.46 9.28 -4.91
N ALA A 53 -6.17 9.43 -5.24
CA ALA A 53 -5.64 9.02 -6.53
C ALA A 53 -5.79 7.50 -6.76
N SER A 54 -5.55 6.68 -5.73
CA SER A 54 -5.67 5.22 -5.82
C SER A 54 -7.12 4.79 -5.99
N LEU A 55 -8.07 5.40 -5.28
CA LEU A 55 -9.50 5.09 -5.42
C LEU A 55 -10.04 5.51 -6.79
N ILE A 56 -9.60 6.66 -7.32
CA ILE A 56 -9.92 7.08 -8.70
C ILE A 56 -9.33 6.10 -9.71
N ALA A 57 -8.07 5.69 -9.51
CA ALA A 57 -7.42 4.71 -10.38
C ALA A 57 -8.14 3.35 -10.34
N LEU A 58 -8.56 2.88 -9.16
CA LEU A 58 -9.36 1.67 -9.00
C LEU A 58 -10.71 1.81 -9.70
N ASP A 59 -11.44 2.91 -9.51
CA ASP A 59 -12.70 3.16 -10.21
C ASP A 59 -12.53 3.08 -11.74
N GLN A 60 -11.48 3.71 -12.27
CA GLN A 60 -11.28 3.81 -13.72
C GLN A 60 -10.65 2.57 -14.37
N LEU A 61 -9.78 1.86 -13.65
CA LEU A 61 -9.00 0.74 -14.19
C LEU A 61 -9.54 -0.63 -13.79
N TRP A 62 -10.27 -0.71 -12.68
CA TRP A 62 -10.79 -1.97 -12.14
C TRP A 62 -12.32 -2.07 -12.24
N TYR A 63 -13.05 -1.03 -11.83
CA TYR A 63 -14.52 -1.11 -11.74
C TYR A 63 -15.27 -0.65 -12.99
N LYS A 64 -14.67 0.20 -13.82
CA LYS A 64 -15.34 0.90 -14.93
C LYS A 64 -16.07 -0.02 -15.92
N ASP A 65 -15.52 -1.21 -16.15
CA ASP A 65 -16.06 -2.14 -17.15
C ASP A 65 -17.14 -3.08 -16.59
N TYR A 66 -17.45 -2.98 -15.29
CA TYR A 66 -18.46 -3.77 -14.61
C TYR A 66 -19.70 -2.93 -14.29
N GLN A 67 -20.88 -3.58 -14.34
CA GLN A 67 -22.12 -2.93 -13.94
C GLN A 67 -22.11 -2.64 -12.42
N ARG A 68 -22.72 -1.51 -12.04
CA ARG A 68 -22.92 -1.16 -10.64
C ARG A 68 -24.21 -1.79 -10.12
N SER A 69 -24.18 -2.26 -8.88
CA SER A 69 -25.29 -2.91 -8.19
C SER A 69 -25.80 -2.06 -7.02
N GLY A 70 -26.91 -2.48 -6.41
CA GLY A 70 -27.18 -2.14 -5.01
C GLY A 70 -26.13 -2.80 -4.09
N PHE A 71 -25.99 -2.30 -2.86
CA PHE A 71 -25.01 -2.86 -1.92
C PHE A 71 -25.29 -4.35 -1.65
N ARG A 72 -24.32 -5.22 -1.92
CA ARG A 72 -24.43 -6.68 -1.73
C ARG A 72 -23.23 -7.23 -0.97
N PHE A 73 -23.52 -8.28 -0.20
CA PHE A 73 -22.50 -9.11 0.44
C PHE A 73 -22.22 -10.32 -0.47
N THR A 74 -20.98 -10.80 -0.42
CA THR A 74 -20.58 -12.03 -1.11
C THR A 74 -19.78 -12.94 -0.17
N ASP A 75 -19.77 -14.24 -0.47
CA ASP A 75 -18.90 -15.22 0.17
C ASP A 75 -17.98 -15.81 -0.89
N ASP A 76 -16.74 -15.34 -0.89
CA ASP A 76 -15.63 -15.77 -1.75
C ASP A 76 -14.57 -16.49 -0.91
N SER A 77 -14.96 -17.08 0.22
CA SER A 77 -14.07 -17.80 1.13
C SER A 77 -13.39 -19.02 0.50
N ASN A 78 -13.83 -19.49 -0.67
CA ASN A 78 -13.24 -20.64 -1.37
C ASN A 78 -12.48 -20.23 -2.65
N ASP A 79 -12.38 -18.93 -2.90
CA ASP A 79 -11.86 -18.40 -4.14
C ASP A 79 -10.33 -18.35 -4.12
N TRP A 80 -9.75 -18.55 -5.32
CA TRP A 80 -8.32 -18.32 -5.62
C TRP A 80 -7.33 -18.99 -4.65
N LEU A 81 -7.69 -20.14 -4.06
CA LEU A 81 -6.87 -20.85 -3.07
C LEU A 81 -6.39 -19.92 -1.93
N GLN A 82 -7.23 -18.99 -1.48
CA GLN A 82 -6.92 -18.00 -0.44
C GLN A 82 -5.82 -16.98 -0.80
N MET A 83 -5.34 -16.96 -2.05
CA MET A 83 -4.32 -16.00 -2.48
C MET A 83 -4.81 -14.56 -2.31
N ASP A 84 -6.08 -14.33 -2.61
CA ASP A 84 -6.76 -13.07 -2.42
C ASP A 84 -6.72 -12.62 -0.93
N LYS A 85 -7.13 -13.50 -0.01
CA LYS A 85 -7.13 -13.25 1.44
C LYS A 85 -5.70 -13.01 1.96
N ALA A 86 -4.71 -13.72 1.43
CA ALA A 86 -3.30 -13.45 1.73
C ALA A 86 -2.87 -12.05 1.25
N GLY A 87 -3.35 -11.62 0.08
CA GLY A 87 -3.22 -10.27 -0.44
C GLY A 87 -3.83 -9.20 0.48
N HIS A 88 -5.02 -9.46 1.03
CA HIS A 88 -5.70 -8.60 2.01
C HIS A 88 -4.89 -8.46 3.31
N VAL A 89 -4.45 -9.58 3.91
CA VAL A 89 -3.58 -9.56 5.10
C VAL A 89 -2.29 -8.77 4.82
N PHE A 90 -1.62 -9.08 3.70
CA PHE A 90 -0.36 -8.44 3.33
C PHE A 90 -0.51 -6.94 3.12
N SER A 91 -1.50 -6.53 2.33
CA SER A 91 -1.72 -5.13 1.98
C SER A 91 -2.13 -4.31 3.21
N SER A 92 -3.02 -4.85 4.04
CA SER A 92 -3.43 -4.22 5.30
C SER A 92 -2.24 -4.00 6.23
N TYR A 93 -1.42 -5.04 6.42
CA TYR A 93 -0.20 -4.98 7.23
C TYR A 93 0.80 -3.95 6.68
N GLN A 94 1.11 -3.98 5.39
CA GLN A 94 2.15 -3.12 4.81
C GLN A 94 1.72 -1.66 4.73
N LEU A 95 0.49 -1.37 4.31
CA LEU A 95 -0.01 0.01 4.27
C LEU A 95 -0.06 0.60 5.68
N GLY A 96 -0.53 -0.19 6.66
CA GLY A 96 -0.49 0.21 8.07
C GLY A 96 0.94 0.47 8.57
N ARG A 97 1.88 -0.42 8.27
CA ARG A 97 3.28 -0.32 8.72
C ARG A 97 3.97 0.90 8.13
N LEU A 98 3.87 1.11 6.82
CA LEU A 98 4.45 2.26 6.11
C LEU A 98 3.85 3.58 6.62
N SER A 99 2.54 3.60 6.85
CA SER A 99 1.84 4.74 7.46
C SER A 99 2.34 5.00 8.89
N GLY A 100 2.43 3.97 9.73
CA GLY A 100 3.01 4.05 11.08
C GLY A 100 4.43 4.60 11.09
N ASP A 101 5.28 4.11 10.20
CA ASP A 101 6.66 4.58 10.01
C ASP A 101 6.71 6.04 9.56
N ALA A 102 5.79 6.48 8.70
CA ALA A 102 5.68 7.89 8.29
C ALA A 102 5.25 8.80 9.45
N TYR A 103 4.31 8.35 10.29
CA TYR A 103 3.95 9.06 11.52
C TYR A 103 5.11 9.12 12.51
N LYS A 104 5.87 8.02 12.68
CA LYS A 104 7.10 7.97 13.48
C LYS A 104 8.14 8.94 12.94
N TRP A 105 8.31 9.00 11.62
CA TRP A 105 9.21 9.93 10.96
C TRP A 105 8.89 11.40 11.27
N SER A 106 7.61 11.75 11.41
CA SER A 106 7.18 13.08 11.81
C SER A 106 7.35 13.40 13.31
N GLY A 107 7.83 12.43 14.11
CA GLY A 107 7.92 12.55 15.58
C GLY A 107 6.58 12.44 16.29
N SER A 108 5.58 11.80 15.66
CA SER A 108 4.28 11.60 16.29
C SER A 108 4.37 10.60 17.43
N SER A 109 3.49 10.72 18.43
CA SER A 109 3.45 9.79 19.56
C SER A 109 3.16 8.35 19.11
N LYS A 110 3.63 7.36 19.88
CA LYS A 110 3.36 5.95 19.61
C LYS A 110 1.85 5.66 19.48
N LYS A 111 1.04 6.29 20.32
CA LYS A 111 -0.44 6.20 20.25
C LYS A 111 -0.97 6.65 18.88
N ASN A 112 -0.48 7.77 18.34
CA ASN A 112 -0.89 8.25 17.03
C ASN A 112 -0.35 7.37 15.89
N GLN A 113 0.86 6.84 16.02
CA GLN A 113 1.39 5.85 15.07
C GLN A 113 0.49 4.61 15.01
N LEU A 114 0.00 4.10 16.13
CA LEU A 114 -0.89 2.93 16.15
C LEU A 114 -2.30 3.25 15.67
N ILE A 115 -2.89 4.37 16.10
CA ILE A 115 -4.29 4.70 15.77
C ILE A 115 -4.41 5.22 14.34
N TYR A 116 -3.61 6.21 13.95
CA TYR A 116 -3.74 6.86 12.64
C TYR A 116 -2.80 6.23 11.62
N GLY A 117 -1.63 5.78 12.06
CA GLY A 117 -0.67 5.10 11.20
C GLY A 117 -1.15 3.70 10.83
N SER A 118 -1.14 2.78 11.80
CA SER A 118 -1.39 1.35 11.57
C SER A 118 -2.79 1.05 11.04
N MET A 119 -3.82 1.83 11.40
CA MET A 119 -5.19 1.63 10.90
C MET A 119 -5.41 2.10 9.45
N TYR A 120 -4.45 2.82 8.85
CA TYR A 120 -4.59 3.33 7.49
C TYR A 120 -4.83 2.20 6.47
N GLY A 121 -4.10 1.08 6.59
CA GLY A 121 -4.27 -0.07 5.70
C GLY A 121 -5.67 -0.69 5.79
N LEU A 122 -6.17 -0.89 7.02
CA LEU A 122 -7.54 -1.36 7.24
C LEU A 122 -8.58 -0.39 6.68
N ALA A 123 -8.44 0.92 6.93
CA ALA A 123 -9.38 1.92 6.43
C ALA A 123 -9.41 1.98 4.89
N PHE A 124 -8.23 1.91 4.25
CA PHE A 124 -8.12 1.87 2.80
C PHE A 124 -8.82 0.64 2.22
N LEU A 125 -8.51 -0.56 2.72
CA LEU A 125 -9.10 -1.80 2.21
C LEU A 125 -10.57 -1.92 2.55
N THR A 126 -11.03 -1.45 3.71
CA THR A 126 -12.47 -1.35 4.01
C THR A 126 -13.19 -0.48 2.98
N THR A 127 -12.55 0.59 2.50
CA THR A 127 -13.13 1.42 1.44
C THR A 127 -13.22 0.64 0.13
N VAL A 128 -12.22 -0.19 -0.19
CA VAL A 128 -12.25 -1.10 -1.35
C VAL A 128 -13.39 -2.10 -1.22
N GLU A 129 -13.55 -2.78 -0.08
CA GLU A 129 -14.68 -3.72 0.14
C GLU A 129 -16.04 -3.04 -0.03
N ILE A 130 -16.16 -1.77 0.40
CA ILE A 130 -17.39 -0.99 0.19
C ILE A 130 -17.63 -0.76 -1.30
N LEU A 131 -16.59 -0.45 -2.09
CA LEU A 131 -16.69 -0.31 -3.54
C LEU A 131 -17.05 -1.63 -4.21
N ASP A 132 -16.48 -2.74 -3.75
CA ASP A 132 -16.83 -4.09 -4.20
C ASP A 132 -18.29 -4.41 -3.91
N GLY A 133 -18.80 -3.99 -2.74
CA GLY A 133 -20.22 -4.10 -2.39
C GLY A 133 -21.19 -3.44 -3.37
N PHE A 134 -20.76 -2.45 -4.15
CA PHE A 134 -21.58 -1.80 -5.20
C PHE A 134 -21.24 -2.28 -6.62
N SER A 135 -20.51 -3.38 -6.78
CA SER A 135 -20.22 -4.01 -8.07
C SER A 135 -21.14 -5.21 -8.31
N GLU A 136 -21.61 -5.41 -9.54
CA GLU A 136 -22.31 -6.65 -9.91
C GLU A 136 -21.37 -7.85 -10.04
N GLU A 137 -20.11 -7.61 -10.43
CA GLU A 137 -19.08 -8.64 -10.56
C GLU A 137 -18.54 -9.08 -9.20
N TRP A 138 -18.27 -8.10 -8.33
CA TRP A 138 -17.72 -8.32 -6.99
C TRP A 138 -18.80 -8.22 -5.92
N GLY A 139 -18.40 -8.12 -4.65
CA GLY A 139 -19.31 -7.89 -3.52
C GLY A 139 -18.52 -7.65 -2.25
N PHE A 140 -19.17 -7.07 -1.22
CA PHE A 140 -18.50 -6.88 0.06
C PHE A 140 -18.27 -8.25 0.72
N SER A 141 -17.01 -8.64 0.92
CA SER A 141 -16.66 -9.91 1.54
C SER A 141 -16.33 -9.75 3.02
N TRP A 142 -17.06 -10.49 3.87
CA TRP A 142 -16.69 -10.57 5.28
C TRP A 142 -15.38 -11.32 5.51
N THR A 143 -15.03 -12.23 4.59
CA THR A 143 -13.76 -12.95 4.71
C THR A 143 -12.57 -12.07 4.35
N ASP A 144 -12.73 -11.17 3.39
CA ASP A 144 -11.69 -10.17 3.09
C ASP A 144 -11.61 -9.10 4.16
N MET A 145 -12.73 -8.65 4.72
CA MET A 145 -12.72 -7.80 5.92
C MET A 145 -12.02 -8.45 7.13
N MET A 146 -12.20 -9.76 7.32
CA MET A 146 -11.49 -10.50 8.35
C MET A 146 -10.00 -10.56 8.04
N ALA A 147 -9.60 -10.86 6.81
CA ALA A 147 -8.21 -10.85 6.35
C ALA A 147 -7.56 -9.47 6.52
N ASN A 148 -8.25 -8.40 6.13
CA ASN A 148 -7.85 -7.00 6.35
C ASN A 148 -7.61 -6.75 7.84
N SER A 149 -8.54 -7.18 8.70
CA SER A 149 -8.43 -7.01 10.15
C SER A 149 -7.27 -7.80 10.74
N LEU A 150 -7.03 -9.02 10.26
CA LEU A 150 -5.91 -9.86 10.69
C LEU A 150 -4.56 -9.23 10.32
N GLY A 151 -4.42 -8.65 9.12
CA GLY A 151 -3.19 -7.95 8.73
C GLY A 151 -2.87 -6.75 9.63
N THR A 152 -3.87 -5.91 9.91
CA THR A 152 -3.72 -4.78 10.84
C THR A 152 -3.52 -5.27 12.29
N GLY A 153 -4.22 -6.31 12.70
CA GLY A 153 -4.07 -6.95 14.01
C GLY A 153 -2.68 -7.53 14.22
N LEU A 154 -2.08 -8.15 13.20
CA LEU A 154 -0.71 -8.63 13.24
C LEU A 154 0.29 -7.49 13.42
N LEU A 155 0.09 -6.35 12.75
CA LEU A 155 0.93 -5.17 12.92
C LEU A 155 0.82 -4.60 14.34
N ILE A 156 -0.40 -4.27 14.78
CA ILE A 156 -0.66 -3.63 16.07
C ILE A 156 -0.32 -4.56 17.24
N GLY A 157 -0.68 -5.85 17.13
CA GLY A 157 -0.43 -6.84 18.17
C GLY A 157 1.05 -6.98 18.48
N GLN A 158 1.91 -6.99 17.46
CA GLN A 158 3.36 -7.00 17.64
C GLN A 158 3.88 -5.75 18.35
N GLU A 159 3.37 -4.57 17.99
CA GLU A 159 3.76 -3.32 18.66
C GLU A 159 3.33 -3.26 20.13
N LEU A 160 2.16 -3.80 20.46
CA LEU A 160 1.65 -3.81 21.83
C LEU A 160 2.31 -4.87 22.71
N LEU A 161 2.68 -6.02 22.14
CA LEU A 161 3.26 -7.14 22.88
C LEU A 161 4.79 -7.07 22.98
N TRP A 162 5.45 -6.57 21.93
CA TRP A 162 6.92 -6.62 21.81
C TRP A 162 7.58 -5.27 21.57
N GLU A 163 6.81 -4.21 21.32
CA GLU A 163 7.33 -2.89 20.91
C GLU A 163 8.25 -2.95 19.66
N ASP A 164 8.12 -4.03 18.87
CA ASP A 164 8.95 -4.32 17.71
C ASP A 164 8.24 -5.27 16.72
N GLN A 165 8.59 -5.17 15.43
CA GLN A 165 8.05 -6.01 14.35
C GLN A 165 8.95 -7.22 14.10
N ARG A 166 8.65 -8.33 14.79
CA ARG A 166 9.43 -9.59 14.66
C ARG A 166 9.03 -10.42 13.44
N LEU A 167 7.75 -10.39 13.09
CA LEU A 167 7.16 -11.04 11.92
C LEU A 167 6.87 -9.98 10.87
N VAL A 168 7.67 -10.00 9.81
CA VAL A 168 7.54 -9.05 8.68
C VAL A 168 7.07 -9.80 7.45
N LEU A 169 5.89 -9.46 6.96
CA LEU A 169 5.35 -10.06 5.74
C LEU A 169 6.16 -9.57 4.52
N LYS A 170 6.61 -10.49 3.68
CA LYS A 170 7.35 -10.18 2.45
C LYS A 170 6.69 -10.90 1.28
N TYR A 171 6.69 -10.23 0.12
CA TYR A 171 6.18 -10.80 -1.12
C TYR A 171 7.34 -11.07 -2.07
N SER A 172 7.30 -12.23 -2.73
CA SER A 172 8.19 -12.62 -3.80
C SER A 172 7.39 -13.41 -4.84
N PHE A 173 7.81 -13.34 -6.09
CA PHE A 173 7.12 -13.96 -7.22
C PHE A 173 8.12 -14.71 -8.10
N SER A 174 7.69 -15.85 -8.62
CA SER A 174 8.43 -16.64 -9.61
C SER A 174 7.44 -17.23 -10.58
N ARG A 175 7.66 -17.00 -11.88
CA ARG A 175 6.76 -17.50 -12.93
C ARG A 175 6.83 -19.01 -13.01
N THR A 176 5.71 -19.63 -13.32
CA THR A 176 5.67 -21.06 -13.60
C THR A 176 6.12 -21.33 -15.03
N GLN A 177 6.34 -22.59 -15.36
CA GLN A 177 6.55 -23.02 -16.76
C GLN A 177 5.34 -22.78 -17.66
N TYR A 178 4.15 -22.49 -17.08
CA TYR A 178 2.89 -22.30 -17.79
C TYR A 178 2.58 -20.84 -18.09
N ALA A 179 3.45 -19.88 -17.72
CA ALA A 179 3.24 -18.45 -17.93
C ALA A 179 2.84 -18.07 -19.37
N GLN A 180 3.36 -18.80 -20.36
CA GLN A 180 3.05 -18.55 -21.78
C GLN A 180 1.63 -18.98 -22.18
N GLN A 181 0.98 -19.85 -21.42
CA GLN A 181 -0.36 -20.37 -21.73
C GLN A 181 -1.46 -19.34 -21.43
N ARG A 182 -1.24 -18.44 -20.47
CA ARG A 182 -2.16 -17.36 -20.07
C ARG A 182 -1.37 -16.09 -19.71
N PRO A 183 -0.76 -15.42 -20.71
CA PRO A 183 0.13 -14.28 -20.48
C PRO A 183 -0.55 -13.08 -19.82
N GLU A 184 -1.88 -13.02 -19.83
CA GLU A 184 -2.70 -12.00 -19.17
C GLU A 184 -2.87 -12.22 -17.66
N ARG A 185 -2.42 -13.36 -17.11
CA ARG A 185 -2.46 -13.68 -15.67
C ARG A 185 -1.04 -13.67 -15.09
N LEU A 186 -0.94 -13.71 -13.76
CA LEU A 186 0.34 -13.70 -13.04
C LEU A 186 1.09 -15.05 -13.11
N GLY A 187 1.61 -15.38 -14.29
CA GLY A 187 2.70 -16.35 -14.54
C GLY A 187 2.44 -17.83 -14.31
#